data_AF-A0A6N6JG34-F1
#
_entry.id   AF-A0A6N6JG34-F1
#
_cell.length_a   1.000
_cell.length_b   1.000
_cell.length_c   1.000
_cell.angle_alpha   90.00
_cell.angle_beta   90.00
_cell.angle_gamma   90.00
#
_symmetry.space_group_name_H-M   'P 1'
#
loop_
_entity.id
_entity.type
_entity.pdbx_description
1 polymer ?
#
loop_
_entity_poly.entity_id
_entity_poly.type
_entity_poly.pdbx_seq_one_letter_code
_entity_poly.pdbx_strand_id
1 'polypeptide(L)'
;MDAVLIANMCERVHEEDDLWIIGDFAFGPRSKDAGYLKEIFDQLPGARKHLIIGNHDREPTLTLPWDTVSPLVELRDGPLKQSNTLCHYPMITWNHARRSAIQMFGHVHNNWLGSRNSVNLGVDVWDFSPVQFDDVAARALELPENLHWKDVEPR
;
A
#
# COMPACT_ATOMS: atom_id res chain seq x y z
N MET A 1 5.81 -6.16 -17.54
CA MET A 1 5.59 -5.36 -16.33
C MET A 1 5.54 -6.28 -15.13
N ASP A 2 4.68 -7.29 -15.13
CA ASP A 2 4.54 -8.28 -14.04
C ASP A 2 5.87 -8.89 -13.59
N ALA A 3 6.68 -9.39 -14.52
CA ALA A 3 7.99 -9.98 -14.20
C ALA A 3 8.97 -8.99 -13.54
N VAL A 4 8.88 -7.70 -13.86
CA VAL A 4 9.73 -6.66 -13.26
C VAL A 4 9.27 -6.37 -11.83
N LEU A 5 7.95 -6.23 -11.62
CA LEU A 5 7.39 -6.05 -10.28
C LEU A 5 7.73 -7.24 -9.36
N ILE A 6 7.57 -8.47 -9.86
CA ILE A 6 7.91 -9.68 -9.11
C ILE A 6 9.41 -9.71 -8.79
N ALA A 7 10.28 -9.46 -9.77
CA ALA A 7 11.73 -9.43 -9.53
C ALA A 7 12.11 -8.39 -8.46
N ASN A 8 11.61 -7.16 -8.58
CA ASN A 8 11.86 -6.09 -7.62
C ASN A 8 11.33 -6.45 -6.21
N MET A 9 10.19 -7.14 -6.13
CA MET A 9 9.68 -7.65 -4.85
C MET A 9 10.60 -8.70 -4.26
N CYS A 10 11.02 -9.69 -5.05
CA CYS A 10 11.93 -10.76 -4.61
C CYS A 10 13.31 -10.23 -4.17
N GLU A 11 13.75 -9.10 -4.71
CA GLU A 11 15.01 -8.46 -4.29
C GLU A 11 14.93 -7.75 -2.94
N ARG A 12 13.73 -7.33 -2.50
CA ARG A 12 13.54 -6.46 -1.32
C ARG A 12 12.74 -7.07 -0.18
N VAL A 13 11.93 -8.08 -0.45
CA VAL A 13 11.06 -8.73 0.54
C VAL A 13 11.69 -10.06 0.92
N HIS A 14 12.06 -10.20 2.19
CA HIS A 14 12.68 -11.39 2.73
C HIS A 14 11.64 -12.45 3.15
N GLU A 15 12.10 -13.68 3.37
CA GLU A 15 11.23 -14.83 3.66
C GLU A 15 10.35 -14.66 4.90
N GLU A 16 10.76 -13.84 5.86
CA GLU A 16 10.04 -13.60 7.11
C GLU A 16 9.19 -12.32 7.09
N ASP A 17 9.22 -11.56 6.00
CA ASP A 17 8.54 -10.27 5.90
C ASP A 17 7.05 -10.44 5.57
N ASP A 18 6.26 -9.43 5.99
CA ASP A 18 4.87 -9.29 5.56
C ASP A 18 4.80 -8.41 4.32
N LEU A 19 4.21 -8.92 3.23
CA LEU A 19 3.95 -8.15 2.02
C LEU A 19 2.53 -7.56 2.06
N TRP A 20 2.44 -6.23 2.06
CA TRP A 20 1.18 -5.50 1.96
C TRP A 20 1.00 -4.91 0.55
N ILE A 21 -0.04 -5.35 -0.15
CA ILE A 21 -0.46 -4.81 -1.45
C ILE A 21 -1.56 -3.77 -1.22
N ILE A 22 -1.32 -2.51 -1.60
CA ILE A 22 -2.24 -1.39 -1.37
C ILE A 22 -3.21 -1.21 -2.55
N GLY A 23 -3.97 -2.28 -2.82
CA GLY A 23 -5.02 -2.34 -3.83
C GLY A 23 -4.54 -2.46 -5.26
N ASP A 24 -5.49 -2.75 -6.15
CA ASP A 24 -5.32 -2.91 -7.59
C ASP A 24 -4.21 -3.90 -7.94
N PHE A 25 -4.26 -5.10 -7.33
CA PHE A 25 -3.27 -6.16 -7.51
C PHE A 25 -3.08 -6.54 -8.98
N ALA A 26 -4.16 -6.50 -9.78
CA ALA A 26 -4.12 -6.74 -11.20
C ALA A 26 -5.16 -5.89 -11.96
N PHE A 27 -4.79 -5.43 -13.14
CA PHE A 27 -5.65 -4.64 -14.01
C PHE A 27 -5.75 -5.21 -15.43
N GLY A 28 -6.79 -4.80 -16.16
CA GLY A 28 -7.02 -5.17 -17.55
C GLY A 28 -7.73 -6.52 -17.75
N PRO A 29 -7.83 -7.02 -18.99
CA PRO A 29 -8.60 -8.22 -19.30
C PRO A 29 -8.15 -9.48 -18.53
N ARG A 30 -6.83 -9.60 -18.28
CA ARG A 30 -6.24 -10.74 -17.57
C ARG A 30 -6.60 -10.76 -16.08
N SER A 31 -6.98 -9.64 -15.46
CA SER A 31 -7.41 -9.64 -14.05
C SER A 31 -8.73 -10.36 -13.80
N LYS A 32 -9.40 -10.85 -14.86
CA LYS A 32 -10.58 -11.72 -14.77
C LYS A 32 -10.23 -13.21 -14.84
N ASP A 33 -8.98 -13.54 -15.13
CA ASP A 33 -8.50 -14.91 -15.28
C ASP A 33 -7.90 -15.38 -13.94
N ALA A 34 -8.63 -16.27 -13.25
CA ALA A 34 -8.20 -16.80 -11.96
C ALA A 34 -6.90 -17.61 -12.04
N GLY A 35 -6.63 -18.29 -13.17
CA GLY A 35 -5.41 -19.05 -13.37
C GLY A 35 -4.20 -18.14 -13.45
N TYR A 36 -4.32 -17.06 -14.24
CA TYR A 36 -3.29 -16.02 -14.31
C TYR A 36 -3.02 -15.36 -12.95
N LEU A 37 -4.08 -14.97 -12.24
CA LEU A 37 -3.94 -14.34 -10.92
C LEU A 37 -3.24 -15.26 -9.92
N LYS A 38 -3.58 -16.55 -9.93
CA LYS A 38 -2.93 -17.55 -9.09
C LYS A 38 -1.46 -17.72 -9.43
N GLU A 39 -1.11 -17.76 -10.72
CA GLU A 39 0.28 -17.84 -11.19
C GLU A 39 1.11 -16.65 -10.70
N ILE A 40 0.58 -15.42 -10.75
CA ILE A 40 1.25 -14.23 -10.23
C ILE A 40 1.36 -14.29 -8.70
N PHE A 41 0.27 -14.65 -8.01
CA PHE A 41 0.23 -14.72 -6.55
C PHE A 41 1.26 -15.70 -5.97
N ASP A 42 1.45 -16.85 -6.62
CA ASP A 42 2.38 -17.90 -6.21
C ASP A 42 3.84 -17.47 -6.31
N GLN A 43 4.14 -16.46 -7.13
CA GLN A 43 5.48 -15.89 -7.27
C GLN A 43 5.78 -14.79 -6.26
N LEU A 44 4.78 -14.30 -5.50
CA LEU A 44 5.01 -13.24 -4.52
C LEU A 44 5.90 -13.75 -3.37
N PRO A 45 6.92 -12.97 -2.93
CA PRO A 45 7.76 -13.30 -1.77
C PRO A 45 7.05 -12.99 -0.43
N GLY A 46 7.75 -13.23 0.68
CA GLY A 46 7.28 -12.95 2.04
C GLY A 46 6.62 -14.15 2.73
N ALA A 47 6.59 -14.09 4.06
CA ALA A 47 5.94 -15.10 4.92
C ALA A 47 4.41 -14.99 4.83
N ARG A 48 3.92 -13.75 4.77
CA ARG A 48 2.48 -13.42 4.76
C ARG A 48 2.17 -12.38 3.72
N LYS A 49 0.99 -12.48 3.12
CA LYS A 49 0.54 -11.65 2.00
C LYS A 49 -0.81 -11.03 2.36
N HIS A 50 -0.88 -9.72 2.38
CA HIS A 50 -2.07 -8.97 2.77
C HIS A 50 -2.52 -8.04 1.64
N LEU A 51 -3.84 -7.92 1.45
CA LEU A 51 -4.46 -7.05 0.46
C LEU A 51 -5.31 -5.97 1.13
N ILE A 52 -5.01 -4.72 0.82
CA ILE A 52 -5.96 -3.62 0.95
C ILE A 52 -6.77 -3.54 -0.33
N ILE A 53 -8.10 -3.57 -0.27
CA ILE A 53 -8.96 -3.67 -1.47
C ILE A 53 -8.93 -2.36 -2.28
N GLY A 54 -8.51 -2.44 -3.55
CA GLY A 54 -8.63 -1.39 -4.56
C GLY A 54 -9.89 -1.51 -5.42
N ASN A 55 -10.17 -0.51 -6.27
CA ASN A 55 -11.37 -0.51 -7.11
C ASN A 55 -11.32 -1.52 -8.26
N HIS A 56 -10.14 -2.01 -8.63
CA HIS A 56 -9.97 -3.01 -9.67
C HIS A 56 -9.91 -4.45 -9.14
N ASP A 57 -9.82 -4.63 -7.82
CA ASP A 57 -9.81 -5.94 -7.19
C ASP A 57 -11.21 -6.55 -7.16
N ARG A 58 -11.46 -7.43 -8.13
CA ARG A 58 -12.72 -8.18 -8.25
C ARG A 58 -12.61 -9.53 -7.58
N GLU A 59 -13.73 -10.24 -7.53
CA GLU A 59 -13.85 -11.56 -6.89
C GLU A 59 -12.67 -12.53 -7.19
N PRO A 60 -12.15 -12.66 -8.43
CA PRO A 60 -10.99 -13.53 -8.68
C PRO A 60 -9.71 -13.14 -7.92
N THR A 61 -9.49 -11.84 -7.68
CA THR A 61 -8.36 -11.35 -6.86
C THR A 61 -8.64 -11.56 -5.38
N LEU A 62 -9.87 -11.29 -4.94
CA LEU A 62 -10.27 -11.35 -3.53
C LEU A 62 -10.27 -12.78 -2.96
N THR A 63 -10.38 -13.80 -3.82
CA THR A 63 -10.39 -15.21 -3.43
C THR A 63 -9.02 -15.89 -3.49
N LEU A 64 -7.96 -15.17 -3.87
CA LEU A 64 -6.59 -15.67 -3.72
C LEU A 64 -6.27 -15.91 -2.23
N PRO A 65 -5.30 -16.79 -1.92
CA PRO A 65 -5.01 -17.20 -0.54
C PRO A 65 -4.21 -16.14 0.24
N TRP A 66 -4.77 -14.95 0.39
CA TRP A 66 -4.26 -13.87 1.24
C TRP A 66 -4.40 -14.22 2.73
N ASP A 67 -3.45 -13.79 3.55
CA ASP A 67 -3.55 -13.83 5.01
C ASP A 67 -4.59 -12.84 5.53
N THR A 68 -4.80 -11.72 4.82
CA THR A 68 -5.85 -10.74 5.14
C THR A 68 -6.29 -10.00 3.89
N VAL A 69 -7.60 -9.75 3.78
CA VAL A 69 -8.21 -8.89 2.76
C VAL A 69 -9.11 -7.89 3.48
N SER A 70 -8.83 -6.60 3.35
CA SER A 70 -9.59 -5.55 4.05
C SER A 70 -9.64 -4.25 3.24
N PRO A 71 -10.70 -3.44 3.30
CA PRO A 71 -10.68 -2.11 2.67
C PRO A 71 -9.74 -1.12 3.39
N LEU A 72 -9.46 -1.34 4.68
CA LEU A 72 -8.64 -0.47 5.52
C LEU A 72 -8.02 -1.26 6.67
N VAL A 73 -6.77 -0.99 7.01
CA VAL A 73 -6.09 -1.58 8.17
C VAL A 73 -5.34 -0.51 8.96
N GLU A 74 -5.35 -0.67 10.28
CA GLU A 74 -4.41 0.02 11.16
C GLU A 74 -3.24 -0.92 11.47
N LEU A 75 -2.07 -0.61 10.93
CA LEU A 75 -0.86 -1.42 11.06
C LEU A 75 0.12 -0.76 12.04
N ARG A 76 0.50 -1.49 13.08
CA ARG A 76 1.54 -1.05 14.00
C ARG A 76 2.92 -1.31 13.42
N ASP A 77 3.57 -0.26 12.96
CA ASP A 77 4.91 -0.35 12.36
C ASP A 77 5.73 0.92 12.60
N GLY A 78 7.04 0.83 12.41
CA GLY A 78 8.01 1.88 12.64
C GLY A 78 8.55 1.97 14.08
N PRO A 79 9.47 2.91 14.35
CA PRO A 79 10.24 2.95 15.60
C PRO A 79 9.38 3.22 16.84
N LEU A 80 8.21 3.86 16.68
CA LEU A 80 7.27 4.12 17.78
C LEU A 80 6.14 3.09 17.86
N LYS A 81 6.12 2.08 16.98
CA LYS A 81 5.02 1.11 16.82
C LYS A 81 3.65 1.80 16.70
N GLN A 82 3.65 2.93 16.00
CA GLN A 82 2.45 3.74 15.80
C GLN A 82 1.47 3.02 14.87
N SER A 83 0.17 3.28 15.06
CA SER A 83 -0.90 2.70 14.25
C SER A 83 -1.00 3.49 12.94
N ASN A 84 -0.22 3.11 11.93
CA ASN A 84 -0.31 3.68 10.59
C ASN A 84 -1.59 3.19 9.90
N THR A 85 -2.16 3.99 9.00
CA THR A 85 -3.40 3.63 8.30
C THR A 85 -3.12 3.26 6.86
N LEU A 86 -3.44 2.03 6.48
CA LEU A 86 -3.34 1.55 5.11
C LEU A 86 -4.74 1.59 4.48
N CYS A 87 -4.88 2.31 3.37
CA CYS A 87 -6.13 2.43 2.62
C CYS A 87 -5.78 2.68 1.16
N HIS A 88 -6.43 2.00 0.21
CA HIS A 88 -6.13 2.21 -1.21
C HIS A 88 -6.34 3.67 -1.64
N TYR A 89 -7.35 4.34 -1.10
CA TYR A 89 -7.67 5.72 -1.44
C TYR A 89 -6.96 6.72 -0.53
N PRO A 90 -6.54 7.88 -1.06
CA PRO A 90 -6.11 8.99 -0.23
C PRO A 90 -7.23 9.44 0.71
N MET A 91 -6.88 9.70 1.97
CA MET A 91 -7.83 10.13 3.00
C MET A 91 -7.49 11.52 3.49
N ILE A 92 -8.52 12.32 3.79
CA ILE A 92 -8.34 13.66 4.36
C ILE A 92 -7.91 13.58 5.85
N THR A 93 -8.43 12.61 6.60
CA THR A 93 -8.08 12.29 8.00
C THR A 93 -8.29 10.79 8.26
N TRP A 94 -7.65 10.25 9.31
CA TRP A 94 -7.72 8.87 9.77
C TRP A 94 -7.47 8.81 11.27
N ASN A 95 -7.70 7.63 11.87
CA ASN A 95 -7.42 7.44 13.30
C ASN A 95 -5.94 7.72 13.59
N HIS A 96 -5.67 8.41 14.70
CA HIS A 96 -4.32 8.81 15.12
C HIS A 96 -3.56 9.75 14.18
N ALA A 97 -4.20 10.38 13.19
CA ALA A 97 -3.54 11.32 12.28
C ALA A 97 -2.79 12.44 13.02
N ARG A 98 -3.31 12.92 14.17
CA ARG A 98 -2.65 13.93 15.03
C ARG A 98 -1.39 13.48 15.77
N ARG A 99 -1.16 12.18 15.80
CA ARG A 99 -0.03 11.58 16.50
C ARG A 99 1.07 11.35 15.46
N SER A 100 1.73 10.20 15.52
CA SER A 100 2.78 9.81 14.59
C SER A 100 2.29 8.93 13.43
N ALA A 101 0.99 8.66 13.32
CA ALA A 101 0.44 7.77 12.32
C ALA A 101 0.53 8.38 10.91
N ILE A 102 1.13 7.64 9.99
CA ILE A 102 1.15 7.98 8.56
C ILE A 102 0.02 7.21 7.88
N GLN A 103 -0.70 7.88 6.99
CA GLN A 103 -1.60 7.22 6.06
C GLN A 103 -0.84 6.80 4.80
N MET A 104 -1.01 5.55 4.39
CA MET A 104 -0.33 4.94 3.26
C MET A 104 -1.37 4.55 2.23
N PHE A 105 -1.22 5.05 1.00
CA PHE A 105 -2.26 4.92 -0.03
C PHE A 105 -1.73 4.67 -1.43
N GLY A 106 -2.60 4.34 -2.37
CA GLY A 106 -2.28 4.15 -3.79
C GLY A 106 -3.24 4.95 -4.67
N HIS A 107 -3.84 4.27 -5.66
CA HIS A 107 -4.94 4.77 -6.51
C HIS A 107 -4.62 5.93 -7.47
N VAL A 108 -3.94 6.98 -7.00
CA VAL A 108 -3.80 8.24 -7.73
C VAL A 108 -2.61 8.27 -8.70
N HIS A 109 -1.84 7.19 -8.80
CA HIS A 109 -0.63 7.12 -9.62
C HIS A 109 0.32 8.31 -9.32
N ASN A 110 1.07 8.78 -10.31
CA ASN A 110 1.94 9.95 -10.20
C ASN A 110 1.21 11.31 -10.14
N ASN A 111 -0.14 11.35 -10.08
CA ASN A 111 -0.88 12.61 -10.01
C ASN A 111 -0.69 13.32 -8.66
N TRP A 112 -0.48 12.57 -7.57
CA TRP A 112 -0.27 13.15 -6.26
C TRP A 112 0.66 12.28 -5.40
N LEU A 113 1.78 12.84 -4.93
CA LEU A 113 2.75 12.12 -4.10
C LEU A 113 2.30 11.98 -2.63
N GLY A 114 1.35 12.81 -2.21
CA GLY A 114 0.87 12.87 -0.83
C GLY A 114 1.24 14.17 -0.11
N SER A 115 1.28 14.10 1.21
CA SER A 115 1.62 15.15 2.17
C SER A 115 2.43 14.57 3.34
N ARG A 116 2.89 15.41 4.26
CA ARG A 116 3.78 15.00 5.36
C ARG A 116 3.26 13.87 6.25
N ASN A 117 1.96 13.64 6.28
CA ASN A 117 1.34 12.60 7.09
C ASN A 117 0.58 11.56 6.25
N SER A 118 0.61 11.66 4.92
CA SER A 118 -0.11 10.76 4.02
C SER A 118 0.75 10.55 2.77
N VAL A 119 1.23 9.33 2.52
CA VAL A 119 2.22 9.03 1.48
C VAL A 119 1.68 8.05 0.46
N ASN A 120 1.87 8.39 -0.82
CA ASN A 120 1.51 7.53 -1.93
C ASN A 120 2.55 6.40 -2.09
N LEU A 121 2.09 5.16 -2.11
CA LEU A 121 2.82 3.90 -2.29
C LEU A 121 2.58 3.27 -3.67
N GLY A 122 2.02 4.03 -4.62
CA GLY A 122 1.90 3.62 -6.01
C GLY A 122 3.27 3.22 -6.57
N VAL A 123 3.34 2.03 -7.18
CA VAL A 123 4.58 1.47 -7.71
C VAL A 123 5.26 2.40 -8.73
N ASP A 124 4.49 3.23 -9.42
CA ASP A 124 4.94 4.22 -10.41
C ASP A 124 5.68 5.43 -9.81
N VAL A 125 5.63 5.64 -8.48
CA VAL A 125 6.38 6.69 -7.78
C VAL A 125 7.53 6.15 -6.91
N TRP A 126 7.78 4.84 -7.01
CA TRP A 126 8.80 4.07 -6.26
C TRP A 126 9.60 3.13 -7.16
N ASP A 127 9.80 3.49 -8.43
CA ASP A 127 10.60 2.71 -9.40
C ASP A 127 10.17 1.24 -9.49
N PHE A 128 8.85 1.00 -9.40
CA PHE A 128 8.24 -0.32 -9.42
C PHE A 128 8.76 -1.28 -8.35
N SER A 129 9.22 -0.75 -7.21
CA SER A 129 9.75 -1.53 -6.09
C SER A 129 8.87 -1.40 -4.84
N PRO A 130 8.76 -2.44 -4.00
CA PRO A 130 8.16 -2.29 -2.68
C PRO A 130 9.06 -1.43 -1.79
N VAL A 131 8.45 -0.90 -0.74
CA VAL A 131 9.09 0.01 0.22
C VAL A 131 8.82 -0.42 1.64
N GLN A 132 9.76 -0.12 2.52
CA GLN A 132 9.64 -0.35 3.96
C GLN A 132 9.13 0.91 4.65
N PHE A 133 8.70 0.78 5.91
CA PHE A 133 8.24 1.93 6.71
C PHE A 133 9.24 3.10 6.70
N ASP A 134 10.54 2.82 6.82
CA ASP A 134 11.57 3.86 6.88
C ASP A 134 11.66 4.67 5.58
N ASP A 135 11.46 4.04 4.42
CA ASP A 135 11.38 4.73 3.13
C ASP A 135 10.17 5.68 3.09
N VAL A 136 9.02 5.20 3.57
CA VAL A 136 7.78 5.98 3.63
C VAL A 136 7.95 7.17 4.57
N ALA A 137 8.53 6.95 5.75
CA ALA A 137 8.80 7.99 6.73
C ALA A 137 9.78 9.04 6.20
N ALA A 138 10.85 8.62 5.50
CA ALA A 138 11.79 9.53 4.86
C ALA A 138 11.10 10.40 3.81
N ARG A 139 10.32 9.80 2.91
CA ARG A 139 9.55 10.54 1.89
C ARG A 139 8.56 11.52 2.52
N ALA A 140 7.89 11.13 3.60
CA ALA A 140 6.93 11.96 4.30
C ALA A 140 7.55 13.30 4.76
N LEU A 141 8.80 13.31 5.21
CA LEU A 141 9.47 14.53 5.68
C LEU A 141 9.70 15.56 4.57
N GLU A 142 9.84 15.09 3.32
CA GLU A 142 10.06 15.93 2.13
C GLU A 142 8.77 16.48 1.53
N LEU A 143 7.61 15.90 1.89
CA LEU A 143 6.31 16.29 1.35
C LEU A 143 5.75 17.54 2.06
N PRO A 144 4.91 18.33 1.35
CA PRO A 144 4.27 19.50 1.93
C PRO A 144 3.31 19.12 3.06
N GLU A 145 3.02 20.05 3.96
CA GLU A 145 1.97 19.86 4.96
C GLU A 145 0.60 19.70 4.29
N ASN A 146 -0.27 18.88 4.89
CA ASN A 146 -1.64 18.70 4.42
C ASN A 146 -2.41 20.02 4.51
N LEU A 147 -2.90 20.52 3.37
CA LEU A 147 -3.61 21.80 3.28
C LEU A 147 -4.89 21.83 4.13
N HIS A 148 -5.58 20.70 4.23
CA HIS A 148 -6.84 20.58 4.97
C HIS A 148 -6.64 20.19 6.43
N TRP A 149 -5.39 20.14 6.90
CA TRP A 149 -5.08 19.71 8.26
C TRP A 149 -5.88 20.47 9.30
N LYS A 150 -5.94 21.80 9.20
CA LYS A 150 -6.67 22.64 10.16
C LYS A 150 -8.20 22.57 10.02
N ASP A 151 -8.70 22.04 8.90
CA ASP A 151 -10.13 21.99 8.60
C ASP A 151 -10.79 20.75 9.20
N VAL A 152 -10.07 19.62 9.18
CA VAL A 152 -10.62 18.29 9.51
C VAL A 152 -10.18 17.74 10.85
N GLU A 153 -9.11 18.31 11.41
CA GLU A 153 -8.58 17.88 12.68
C GLU A 153 -9.00 18.92 13.74
N PRO A 154 -9.84 18.57 14.75
CA PRO A 154 -10.27 19.47 15.82
C PRO A 154 -9.12 19.88 16.77
N ARG A 155 -8.89 21.19 16.97
CA ARG A 155 -7.77 21.72 17.77
C ARG A 155 -7.56 21.07 19.13
#